data_AF-A0A651FXT9-F1
#
_entry.id   AF-A0A651FXT9-F1
#
_cell.length_a   1.000
_cell.length_b   1.000
_cell.length_c   1.000
_cell.angle_alpha   90.00
_cell.angle_beta   90.00
_cell.angle_gamma   90.00
#
_symmetry.space_group_name_H-M   'P 1'
#
loop_
_entity.id
_entity.type
_entity.pdbx_description
1 polymer ?
#
loop_
_entity_poly.entity_id
_entity_poly.type
_entity_poly.pdbx_seq_one_letter_code
_entity_poly.pdbx_strand_id
1 'polypeptide(L)'
;MYFSTTDDSIELQKIRDDLNYLQNCFIEMLRGMGEAEIADLFEGKKNLKAVKDTKKLSKAITLSFQFMTIVEENAAVQLRRKLEDEHGLQRISGLWGRTLNDLKNAGISGEKIAETFPDIRIEPVLTAHPTESKRSTVIDQLREIYLLMVKREYKMWTAKEVEGIKDEIQVAMQRLWLTGQVFLEKPTIEDELRNVLHYLVNVFRFYRKVCG
;
A
#
# COMPACT_ATOMS: atom_id res chain seq x y z
N MET A 1 9.75 21.65 8.24
CA MET A 1 8.39 21.86 7.70
C MET A 1 8.54 22.44 6.29
N TYR A 2 8.50 21.60 5.26
CA TYR A 2 8.57 22.03 3.86
C TYR A 2 7.56 21.23 3.05
N PHE A 3 6.28 21.34 3.43
CA PHE A 3 5.16 20.90 2.61
C PHE A 3 4.75 22.10 1.74
N SER A 4 4.95 21.98 0.43
CA SER A 4 4.50 22.99 -0.53
C SER A 4 3.00 22.80 -0.73
N THR A 5 2.19 23.84 -0.51
CA THR A 5 0.72 23.77 -0.65
C THR A 5 0.24 23.36 -2.05
N THR A 6 1.11 23.43 -3.06
CA THR A 6 0.84 23.00 -4.42
C THR A 6 0.89 21.48 -4.57
N ASP A 7 1.80 20.80 -3.85
CA ASP A 7 1.93 19.33 -3.90
C ASP A 7 0.73 18.64 -3.24
N ASP A 8 0.28 19.16 -2.10
CA ASP A 8 -0.88 18.61 -1.38
C ASP A 8 -2.14 18.57 -2.26
N SER A 9 -2.34 19.60 -3.10
CA SER A 9 -3.51 19.67 -3.99
C SER A 9 -3.48 18.62 -5.12
N ILE A 10 -2.28 18.31 -5.64
CA ILE A 10 -2.07 17.31 -6.70
C ILE A 10 -2.23 15.91 -6.10
N GLU A 11 -1.68 15.70 -4.90
CA GLU A 11 -1.80 14.44 -4.16
C GLU A 11 -3.26 14.10 -3.85
N LEU A 12 -4.03 15.07 -3.34
CA LEU A 12 -5.45 14.87 -3.03
C LEU A 12 -6.29 14.54 -4.27
N GLN A 13 -6.00 15.15 -5.42
CA GLN A 13 -6.71 14.84 -6.66
C GLN A 13 -6.40 13.41 -7.14
N LYS A 14 -5.13 13.01 -7.11
CA LYS A 14 -4.73 11.64 -7.44
C LYS A 14 -5.38 10.62 -6.51
N ILE A 15 -5.35 10.86 -5.20
CA ILE A 15 -5.99 9.98 -4.21
C ILE A 15 -7.48 9.84 -4.52
N ARG A 16 -8.16 10.95 -4.82
CA ARG A 16 -9.58 10.92 -5.18
C ARG A 16 -9.84 10.09 -6.43
N ASP A 17 -9.04 10.27 -7.48
CA ASP A 17 -9.22 9.58 -8.75
C ASP A 17 -8.96 8.08 -8.64
N ASP A 18 -7.90 7.69 -7.95
CA ASP A 18 -7.56 6.29 -7.71
C ASP A 18 -8.56 5.60 -6.76
N LEU A 19 -9.06 6.32 -5.74
CA LEU A 19 -10.10 5.81 -4.86
C LEU A 19 -11.42 5.60 -5.61
N ASN A 20 -11.85 6.57 -6.42
CA ASN A 20 -13.04 6.43 -7.25
C ASN A 20 -12.91 5.24 -8.21
N TYR A 21 -11.72 5.03 -8.78
CA TYR A 21 -11.45 3.90 -9.64
C TYR A 21 -11.61 2.56 -8.91
N LEU A 22 -10.99 2.41 -7.74
CA LEU A 22 -11.12 1.18 -6.93
C LEU A 22 -12.56 0.99 -6.43
N GLN A 23 -13.26 2.05 -6.04
CA GLN A 23 -14.67 1.98 -5.65
C GLN A 23 -15.55 1.50 -6.80
N ASN A 24 -15.35 2.00 -8.01
CA ASN A 24 -16.10 1.55 -9.19
C ASN A 24 -15.84 0.07 -9.49
N CYS A 25 -14.58 -0.37 -9.43
CA CYS A 25 -14.22 -1.78 -9.60
C CYS A 25 -14.93 -2.65 -8.54
N PHE A 26 -14.95 -2.18 -7.29
CA PHE A 26 -15.58 -2.88 -6.18
C PHE A 26 -17.10 -2.94 -6.31
N ILE A 27 -17.76 -1.85 -6.70
CA ILE A 27 -19.21 -1.78 -6.94
C ILE A 27 -19.62 -2.75 -8.05
N GLU A 28 -18.93 -2.73 -9.18
CA GLU A 28 -19.20 -3.63 -10.30
C GLU A 28 -19.02 -5.10 -9.90
N MET A 29 -17.95 -5.40 -9.16
CA MET A 29 -17.70 -6.73 -8.62
C MET A 29 -18.83 -7.16 -7.67
N LEU A 30 -19.25 -6.32 -6.73
CA LEU A 30 -20.36 -6.61 -5.82
C LEU A 30 -21.66 -6.90 -6.57
N ARG A 31 -21.97 -6.11 -7.60
CA ARG A 31 -23.15 -6.34 -8.46
C ARG A 31 -23.06 -7.68 -9.19
N GLY A 32 -21.89 -8.01 -9.77
CA GLY A 32 -21.65 -9.30 -10.42
C GLY A 32 -21.78 -10.49 -9.48
N MET A 33 -21.52 -10.30 -8.18
CA MET A 33 -21.69 -11.31 -7.14
C MET A 33 -23.11 -11.39 -6.55
N GLY A 34 -24.05 -10.55 -6.99
CA GLY A 34 -25.41 -10.49 -6.44
C GLY A 34 -25.51 -9.70 -5.12
N GLU A 35 -24.47 -8.98 -4.72
CA GLU A 35 -24.41 -8.15 -3.51
C GLU A 35 -24.94 -6.72 -3.77
N ALA A 36 -26.07 -6.61 -4.46
CA ALA A 36 -26.62 -5.33 -4.92
C ALA A 36 -26.93 -4.36 -3.78
N GLU A 37 -27.35 -4.86 -2.62
CA GLU A 37 -27.64 -4.02 -1.45
C GLU A 37 -26.39 -3.28 -0.93
N ILE A 38 -25.23 -3.93 -0.96
CA ILE A 38 -23.96 -3.32 -0.57
C ILE A 38 -23.47 -2.37 -1.67
N ALA A 39 -23.62 -2.75 -2.95
CA ALA A 39 -23.27 -1.86 -4.07
C ALA A 39 -24.05 -0.53 -4.01
N ASP A 40 -25.35 -0.59 -3.72
CA ASP A 40 -26.21 0.61 -3.59
C ASP A 40 -25.77 1.55 -2.46
N LEU A 41 -25.14 1.03 -1.41
CA LEU A 41 -24.57 1.85 -0.33
C LEU A 41 -23.40 2.71 -0.82
N PHE A 42 -22.46 2.10 -1.56
CA PHE A 42 -21.29 2.82 -2.08
C PHE A 42 -21.63 3.79 -3.21
N GLU A 43 -22.73 3.55 -3.92
CA GLU A 43 -23.29 4.50 -4.90
C GLU A 43 -24.10 5.64 -4.25
N GLY A 44 -24.25 5.66 -2.92
CA GLY A 44 -25.03 6.66 -2.20
C GLY A 44 -26.55 6.52 -2.35
N LYS A 45 -27.03 5.42 -2.93
CA LYS A 45 -28.47 5.14 -3.10
C LYS A 45 -29.13 4.65 -1.82
N LYS A 46 -28.35 4.10 -0.88
CA LYS A 46 -28.81 3.64 0.43
C LYS A 46 -27.93 4.19 1.55
N ASN A 47 -28.53 4.35 2.73
CA ASN A 47 -27.81 4.68 3.95
C ASN A 47 -27.31 3.42 4.66
N LEU A 48 -26.28 3.57 5.50
CA LEU A 48 -25.72 2.50 6.33
C LEU A 48 -26.78 1.74 7.14
N LYS A 49 -27.79 2.45 7.67
CA LYS A 49 -28.88 1.89 8.49
C LYS A 49 -29.87 1.02 7.70
N ALA A 50 -29.86 1.11 6.37
CA ALA A 50 -30.78 0.37 5.50
C ALA A 50 -30.29 -1.05 5.19
N VAL A 51 -29.00 -1.33 5.37
CA VAL A 51 -28.39 -2.64 5.10
C VAL A 51 -28.68 -3.57 6.27
N LYS A 52 -29.38 -4.68 6.02
CA LYS A 52 -29.79 -5.64 7.07
C LYS A 52 -28.63 -6.54 7.52
N ASP A 53 -27.75 -6.90 6.60
CA ASP A 53 -26.61 -7.75 6.88
C ASP A 53 -25.44 -6.93 7.46
N THR A 54 -25.40 -6.85 8.79
CA THR A 54 -24.35 -6.12 9.53
C THR A 54 -22.96 -6.70 9.33
N LYS A 55 -22.85 -8.00 9.05
CA LYS A 55 -21.59 -8.70 8.80
C LYS A 55 -21.00 -8.32 7.45
N LYS A 56 -21.82 -8.34 6.39
CA LYS A 56 -21.41 -7.87 5.06
C LYS A 56 -21.12 -6.38 5.05
N LEU A 57 -21.93 -5.59 5.76
CA LEU A 57 -21.72 -4.16 5.92
C LEU A 57 -20.35 -3.86 6.55
N SER A 58 -20.06 -4.46 7.71
CA SER A 58 -18.78 -4.28 8.39
C SER A 58 -17.61 -4.66 7.49
N LYS A 59 -17.72 -5.80 6.79
CA LYS A 59 -16.70 -6.25 5.85
C LYS A 59 -16.46 -5.27 4.69
N ALA A 60 -17.53 -4.78 4.07
CA ALA A 60 -17.41 -3.86 2.95
C ALA A 60 -16.77 -2.53 3.37
N ILE A 61 -17.15 -2.01 4.54
CA ILE A 61 -16.53 -0.81 5.12
C ILE A 61 -15.05 -1.07 5.41
N THR A 62 -14.69 -2.19 6.05
CA THR A 62 -13.29 -2.53 6.33
C THR A 62 -12.46 -2.60 5.04
N LEU A 63 -12.96 -3.26 3.99
CA LEU A 63 -12.27 -3.33 2.70
C LEU A 63 -12.14 -1.94 2.06
N SER A 64 -13.17 -1.09 2.15
CA SER A 64 -13.10 0.27 1.62
C SER A 64 -12.00 1.11 2.30
N PHE A 65 -11.80 0.94 3.61
CA PHE A 65 -10.68 1.55 4.32
C PHE A 65 -9.34 0.98 3.88
N GLN A 66 -9.23 -0.34 3.64
CA GLN A 66 -7.98 -0.90 3.11
C GLN A 66 -7.66 -0.37 1.71
N PHE A 67 -8.67 -0.16 0.86
CA PHE A 67 -8.47 0.45 -0.46
C PHE A 67 -8.00 1.89 -0.33
N MET A 68 -8.55 2.68 0.61
CA MET A 68 -8.03 4.02 0.90
C MET A 68 -6.54 3.99 1.27
N THR A 69 -6.14 3.09 2.18
CA THR A 69 -4.72 2.96 2.57
C THR A 69 -3.82 2.61 1.37
N ILE A 70 -4.27 1.71 0.48
CA ILE A 70 -3.52 1.37 -0.74
C ILE A 70 -3.35 2.59 -1.65
N VAL A 71 -4.40 3.38 -1.81
CA VAL A 71 -4.37 4.58 -2.66
C VAL A 71 -3.47 5.66 -2.08
N GLU A 72 -3.56 5.91 -0.77
CA GLU A 72 -2.70 6.88 -0.07
C GLU A 72 -1.23 6.50 -0.19
N GLU A 73 -0.89 5.22 0.05
CA GLU A 73 0.48 4.72 -0.09
C GLU A 73 0.99 4.89 -1.53
N ASN A 74 0.16 4.56 -2.52
CA ASN A 74 0.51 4.74 -3.93
C ASN A 74 0.72 6.22 -4.30
N ALA A 75 -0.15 7.11 -3.84
CA ALA A 75 -0.03 8.54 -4.05
C ALA A 75 1.26 9.10 -3.42
N ALA A 76 1.58 8.71 -2.19
CA ALA A 76 2.80 9.13 -1.50
C ALA A 76 4.06 8.67 -2.26
N VAL A 77 4.10 7.41 -2.73
CA VAL A 77 5.21 6.87 -3.53
C VAL A 77 5.38 7.64 -4.84
N GLN A 78 4.28 7.96 -5.53
CA GLN A 78 4.33 8.68 -6.80
C GLN A 78 4.72 10.15 -6.63
N LEU A 79 4.19 10.82 -5.60
CA LEU A 79 4.61 12.18 -5.26
C LEU A 79 6.11 12.22 -4.95
N ARG A 80 6.59 11.25 -4.17
CA ARG A 80 8.02 11.11 -3.87
C ARG A 80 8.86 10.99 -5.13
N ARG A 81 8.49 10.12 -6.08
CA ARG A 81 9.19 9.97 -7.37
C ARG A 81 9.19 11.26 -8.17
N LYS A 82 8.03 11.92 -8.28
CA LYS A 82 7.91 13.19 -8.99
C LYS A 82 8.82 14.27 -8.39
N LEU A 83 8.87 14.38 -7.06
CA LEU A 83 9.75 15.33 -6.37
C LEU A 83 11.23 15.00 -6.56
N GLU A 84 11.59 13.72 -6.57
CA GLU A 84 12.95 13.28 -6.88
C GLU A 84 13.34 13.66 -8.33
N ASP A 85 12.42 13.51 -9.30
CA ASP A 85 12.65 13.86 -10.71
C ASP A 85 12.73 15.38 -10.95
N GLU A 86 11.83 16.17 -10.34
CA GLU A 86 11.71 17.62 -10.57
C GLU A 86 12.72 18.45 -9.76
N HIS A 87 13.02 18.02 -8.54
CA HIS A 87 13.83 18.79 -7.59
C HIS A 87 15.10 18.07 -7.13
N GLY A 88 15.35 16.88 -7.67
CA GLY A 88 16.50 16.04 -7.33
C GLY A 88 16.34 15.30 -6.00
N LEU A 89 17.22 14.33 -5.78
CA LEU A 89 17.27 13.45 -4.59
C LEU A 89 17.42 14.20 -3.24
N GLN A 90 17.74 15.49 -3.30
CA GLN A 90 18.03 16.36 -2.17
C GLN A 90 16.79 16.97 -1.53
N ARG A 91 15.66 16.96 -2.24
CA ARG A 91 14.44 17.62 -1.79
C ARG A 91 13.82 16.93 -0.57
N ILE A 92 13.92 15.61 -0.50
CA ILE A 92 13.16 14.78 0.43
C ILE A 92 13.96 14.52 1.71
N SER A 93 13.36 14.90 2.85
CA SER A 93 13.96 14.71 4.17
C SER A 93 13.97 13.25 4.59
N GLY A 94 15.07 12.80 5.21
CA GLY A 94 15.23 11.42 5.67
C GLY A 94 15.68 10.43 4.59
N LEU A 95 15.93 10.89 3.35
CA LEU A 95 16.54 10.08 2.30
C LEU A 95 18.05 10.33 2.18
N TRP A 96 18.76 9.33 1.66
CA TRP A 96 20.20 9.36 1.43
C TRP A 96 20.67 10.58 0.66
N GLY A 97 19.93 11.01 -0.37
CA GLY A 97 20.27 12.19 -1.16
C GLY A 97 20.53 13.38 -0.25
N ARG A 98 19.49 13.81 0.49
CA ARG A 98 19.55 14.94 1.41
C ARG A 98 20.59 14.77 2.50
N THR A 99 20.64 13.61 3.14
CA THR A 99 21.62 13.34 4.21
C THR A 99 23.07 13.48 3.72
N LEU A 100 23.40 12.94 2.54
CA LEU A 100 24.74 13.05 1.98
C LEU A 100 25.11 14.49 1.60
N ASN A 101 24.14 15.27 1.11
CA ASN A 101 24.38 16.69 0.81
C ASN A 101 24.54 17.53 2.07
N ASP A 102 23.77 17.26 3.12
CA ASP A 102 23.92 17.93 4.40
C ASP A 102 25.31 17.64 5.02
N LEU A 103 25.79 16.39 4.93
CA LEU A 103 27.14 16.01 5.35
C LEU A 103 28.23 16.72 4.52
N LYS A 104 28.03 16.80 3.20
CA LYS A 104 28.94 17.53 2.30
C LYS A 104 28.99 19.02 2.64
N ASN A 105 27.83 19.64 2.90
CA ASN A 105 27.73 21.05 3.29
C ASN A 105 28.34 21.33 4.66
N ALA A 106 28.34 20.33 5.55
CA ALA A 106 29.06 20.37 6.82
C ALA A 106 30.59 20.17 6.68
N GLY A 107 31.11 20.04 5.45
CA GLY A 107 32.54 19.89 5.17
C GLY A 107 33.08 18.47 5.35
N ILE A 108 32.21 17.47 5.48
CA ILE A 108 32.63 16.08 5.63
C ILE A 108 32.91 15.51 4.22
N SER A 109 34.12 15.02 4.01
CA SER A 109 34.54 14.46 2.73
C SER A 109 33.89 13.10 2.46
N GLY A 110 33.77 12.74 1.17
CA GLY A 110 33.22 11.44 0.78
C GLY A 110 34.03 10.26 1.32
N GLU A 111 35.36 10.41 1.43
CA GLU A 111 36.26 9.43 2.02
C GLU A 111 35.93 9.22 3.49
N LYS A 112 35.69 10.30 4.24
CA LYS A 112 35.38 10.18 5.67
C LYS A 112 34.04 9.51 5.92
N ILE A 113 33.06 9.80 5.07
CA ILE A 113 31.75 9.13 5.08
C ILE A 113 31.96 7.64 4.82
N ALA A 114 32.69 7.27 3.76
CA ALA A 114 32.95 5.88 3.39
C ALA A 114 33.73 5.09 4.47
N GLU A 115 34.66 5.73 5.17
CA GLU A 115 35.37 5.15 6.32
C GLU A 115 34.45 4.80 7.49
N THR A 116 33.42 5.62 7.73
CA THR A 116 32.55 5.50 8.91
C THR A 116 31.36 4.57 8.65
N PHE A 117 30.95 4.40 7.39
CA PHE A 117 29.83 3.57 6.99
C PHE A 117 29.88 2.12 7.51
N PRO A 118 31.04 1.41 7.47
CA PRO A 118 31.17 0.06 8.01
C PRO A 118 30.86 -0.07 9.51
N ASP A 119 31.01 1.01 10.28
CA ASP A 119 30.77 1.02 11.72
C ASP A 119 29.30 1.22 12.08
N ILE A 120 28.46 1.62 11.11
CA ILE A 120 27.03 1.86 11.33
C ILE A 120 26.32 0.51 11.45
N ARG A 121 25.72 0.27 12.61
CA ARG A 121 24.90 -0.92 12.89
C ARG A 121 23.45 -0.52 13.11
N ILE A 122 22.55 -1.12 12.33
CA ILE A 122 21.11 -0.97 12.47
C ILE A 122 20.53 -2.36 12.71
N GLU A 123 19.92 -2.56 13.88
CA GLU A 123 19.32 -3.84 14.29
C GLU A 123 17.80 -3.62 14.50
N PRO A 124 16.96 -3.86 13.49
CA PRO A 124 15.52 -3.75 13.64
C PRO A 124 14.99 -4.89 14.50
N VAL A 125 14.33 -4.56 15.62
CA VAL A 125 13.66 -5.55 16.48
C VAL A 125 12.20 -5.65 16.06
N LEU A 126 11.84 -6.80 15.48
CA LEU A 126 10.46 -7.11 15.14
C LEU A 126 9.70 -7.54 16.41
N THR A 127 8.66 -6.80 16.75
CA THR A 127 7.77 -7.15 17.86
C THR A 127 6.44 -7.63 17.30
N ALA A 128 5.88 -8.68 17.90
CA ALA A 128 4.52 -9.09 17.59
C ALA A 128 3.57 -7.99 18.10
N HIS A 129 2.79 -7.39 17.20
CA HIS A 129 1.74 -6.45 17.62
C HIS A 129 0.50 -7.28 18.02
N PRO A 130 0.08 -7.25 19.30
CA PRO A 130 -0.87 -8.22 19.86
C PRO A 130 -2.29 -8.15 19.29
N THR A 131 -2.60 -7.14 18.47
CA THR A 131 -3.96 -6.84 17.98
C THR A 131 -4.11 -6.71 16.47
N GLU A 132 -3.03 -6.76 15.69
CA GLU A 132 -3.07 -6.55 14.23
C GLU A 132 -2.48 -7.71 13.43
N SER A 133 -2.78 -8.95 13.82
CA SER A 133 -2.47 -10.09 12.95
C SER A 133 -3.48 -10.18 11.83
N LYS A 134 -3.29 -9.37 10.79
CA LYS A 134 -3.94 -9.60 9.49
C LYS A 134 -3.42 -10.94 8.98
N ARG A 135 -4.32 -11.86 8.60
CA ARG A 135 -3.92 -13.13 7.94
C ARG A 135 -2.99 -12.79 6.78
N SER A 136 -1.82 -13.44 6.71
CA SER A 136 -0.83 -13.23 5.63
C SER A 136 -1.47 -13.22 4.24
N THR A 137 -2.44 -14.10 4.00
CA THR A 137 -3.22 -14.17 2.75
C THR A 137 -3.95 -12.87 2.41
N VAL A 138 -4.51 -12.15 3.39
CA VAL A 138 -5.18 -10.87 3.16
C VAL A 138 -4.16 -9.80 2.80
N ILE A 139 -3.00 -9.79 3.46
CA ILE A 139 -1.90 -8.87 3.13
C ILE A 139 -1.42 -9.12 1.70
N ASP A 140 -1.23 -10.38 1.31
CA ASP A 140 -0.80 -10.76 -0.04
C ASP A 140 -1.82 -10.34 -1.11
N GLN A 141 -3.12 -10.51 -0.85
CA GLN A 141 -4.18 -10.08 -1.76
C GLN A 141 -4.30 -8.55 -1.86
N LEU A 142 -4.13 -7.83 -0.74
CA LEU A 142 -4.07 -6.36 -0.75
C LEU A 142 -2.83 -5.85 -1.50
N ARG A 143 -1.70 -6.53 -1.34
CA ARG A 143 -0.47 -6.25 -2.09
C ARG A 143 -0.65 -6.51 -3.58
N GLU A 144 -1.36 -7.57 -3.96
CA GLU A 144 -1.69 -7.83 -5.36
C GLU A 144 -2.49 -6.67 -5.98
N ILE A 145 -3.52 -6.17 -5.29
CA ILE A 145 -4.29 -4.99 -5.73
C ILE A 145 -3.37 -3.76 -5.85
N TYR A 146 -2.50 -3.52 -4.87
CA TYR A 146 -1.52 -2.43 -4.93
C TYR A 146 -0.62 -2.54 -6.17
N LEU A 147 -0.08 -3.72 -6.46
CA LEU A 147 0.79 -3.93 -7.63
C LEU A 147 0.03 -3.74 -8.95
N LEU A 148 -1.24 -4.13 -9.01
CA LEU A 148 -2.10 -3.88 -10.18
C LEU A 148 -2.41 -2.39 -10.36
N MET A 149 -2.60 -1.65 -9.26
CA MET A 149 -2.73 -0.19 -9.29
C MET A 149 -1.47 0.47 -9.83
N VAL A 150 -0.29 0.07 -9.34
CA VAL A 150 1.00 0.55 -9.86
C VAL A 150 1.17 0.17 -11.33
N LYS A 151 0.80 -1.05 -11.73
CA LYS A 151 0.84 -1.51 -13.13
C LYS A 151 -0.03 -0.63 -14.02
N ARG A 152 -1.23 -0.24 -13.58
CA ARG A 152 -2.14 0.64 -14.33
C ARG A 152 -1.54 2.01 -14.65
N GLU A 153 -0.63 2.52 -13.84
CA GLU A 153 -0.06 3.86 -14.01
C GLU A 153 0.92 3.98 -15.19
N TYR A 154 1.40 2.86 -15.73
CA TYR A 154 2.28 2.90 -16.90
C TYR A 154 1.52 3.42 -18.13
N LYS A 155 2.04 4.48 -18.75
CA LYS A 155 1.42 5.16 -19.91
C LYS A 155 1.44 4.35 -21.23
N MET A 156 1.93 3.11 -21.22
CA MET A 156 2.15 2.31 -22.43
C MET A 156 1.02 1.33 -22.77
N TRP A 157 -0.04 1.28 -21.95
CA TRP A 157 -1.11 0.31 -22.14
C TRP A 157 -2.11 0.72 -23.23
N THR A 158 -2.50 -0.25 -24.05
CA THR A 158 -3.68 -0.16 -24.92
C THR A 158 -4.97 -0.21 -24.09
N ALA A 159 -6.08 0.26 -24.66
CA ALA A 159 -7.37 0.25 -23.98
C ALA A 159 -7.78 -1.16 -23.48
N LYS A 160 -7.47 -2.20 -24.28
CA LYS A 160 -7.75 -3.61 -23.93
C LYS A 160 -6.91 -4.10 -22.75
N GLU A 161 -5.66 -3.65 -22.64
CA GLU A 161 -4.79 -4.02 -21.52
C GLU A 161 -5.22 -3.32 -20.23
N VAL A 162 -5.69 -2.08 -20.32
CA VAL A 162 -6.28 -1.38 -19.17
C VAL A 162 -7.52 -2.10 -18.66
N GLU A 163 -8.38 -2.56 -19.56
CA GLU A 163 -9.54 -3.39 -19.21
C GLU A 163 -9.11 -4.72 -18.57
N GLY A 164 -8.09 -5.39 -19.10
CA GLY A 164 -7.53 -6.60 -18.48
C GLY A 164 -6.99 -6.37 -17.06
N ILE A 165 -6.34 -5.22 -16.80
CA ILE A 165 -5.90 -4.86 -15.44
C ILE A 165 -7.10 -4.63 -14.52
N LYS A 166 -8.18 -4.01 -15.03
CA LYS A 166 -9.43 -3.85 -14.27
C LYS A 166 -10.01 -5.21 -13.88
N ASP A 167 -10.07 -6.15 -14.81
CA ASP A 167 -10.55 -7.51 -14.54
C ASP A 167 -9.67 -8.22 -13.49
N GLU A 168 -8.34 -8.12 -13.62
CA GLU A 168 -7.39 -8.64 -12.62
C GLU A 168 -7.66 -8.06 -11.22
N ILE A 169 -7.92 -6.76 -11.12
CA ILE A 169 -8.27 -6.09 -9.86
C ILE A 169 -9.60 -6.62 -9.30
N GLN A 170 -10.63 -6.75 -10.14
CA GLN A 170 -11.94 -7.25 -9.71
C GLN A 170 -11.87 -8.69 -9.20
N VAL A 171 -11.08 -9.55 -9.86
CA VAL A 171 -10.84 -10.92 -9.40
C VAL A 171 -10.10 -10.92 -8.05
N ALA A 172 -9.09 -10.06 -7.87
CA ALA A 172 -8.39 -9.94 -6.59
C ALA A 172 -9.32 -9.44 -5.46
N MET A 173 -10.16 -8.44 -5.75
CA MET A 173 -11.18 -7.95 -4.83
C MET A 173 -12.22 -9.03 -4.50
N GLN A 174 -12.63 -9.84 -5.48
CA GLN A 174 -13.56 -10.94 -5.28
C GLN A 174 -12.97 -12.00 -4.35
N ARG A 175 -11.67 -12.32 -4.50
CA ARG A 175 -10.97 -13.22 -3.59
C ARG A 175 -10.98 -12.66 -2.17
N LEU A 176 -10.63 -11.38 -1.96
CA LEU A 176 -10.75 -10.71 -0.66
C LEU A 176 -12.20 -10.76 -0.11
N TRP A 177 -13.19 -10.56 -0.98
CA TRP A 177 -14.60 -10.64 -0.63
C TRP A 177 -15.07 -12.06 -0.31
N LEU A 178 -14.40 -13.12 -0.77
CA LEU A 178 -14.77 -14.50 -0.44
C LEU A 178 -13.96 -15.07 0.74
N THR A 179 -12.70 -14.67 0.90
CA THR A 179 -11.79 -15.18 1.95
C THR A 179 -12.29 -14.89 3.38
N GLY A 180 -13.26 -13.98 3.54
CA GLY A 180 -14.02 -13.85 4.79
C GLY A 180 -13.40 -12.86 5.78
N GLN A 181 -14.18 -12.51 6.79
CA GLN A 181 -13.97 -11.38 7.71
C GLN A 181 -12.58 -11.36 8.35
N VAL A 182 -12.08 -10.15 8.61
CA VAL A 182 -11.02 -9.89 9.59
C VAL A 182 -11.59 -10.27 10.95
N PHE A 183 -11.63 -11.56 11.25
CA PHE A 183 -11.78 -11.99 12.63
C PHE A 183 -10.45 -11.72 13.30
N LEU A 184 -10.51 -10.89 14.35
CA LEU A 184 -9.48 -10.78 15.38
C LEU A 184 -9.44 -12.10 16.16
N GLU A 185 -9.20 -13.22 15.50
CA GLU A 185 -8.75 -14.41 16.20
C GLU A 185 -7.28 -14.17 16.53
N LYS A 186 -6.93 -14.41 17.80
CA LYS A 186 -5.54 -14.30 18.24
C LYS A 186 -4.71 -15.23 17.34
N PRO A 187 -3.68 -14.73 16.65
CA PRO A 187 -2.90 -15.55 15.76
C PRO A 187 -2.30 -16.72 16.51
N THR A 188 -2.17 -17.85 15.80
CA THR A 188 -1.38 -18.96 16.31
C THR A 188 0.10 -18.58 16.32
N ILE A 189 0.91 -19.27 17.12
CA ILE A 189 2.37 -19.05 17.15
C ILE A 189 2.96 -19.27 15.75
N GLU A 190 2.40 -20.22 15.00
CA GLU A 190 2.77 -20.52 13.61
C GLU A 190 2.48 -19.34 12.65
N ASP A 191 1.36 -18.63 12.86
CA ASP A 191 1.03 -17.44 12.06
C ASP A 191 1.96 -16.27 12.37
N GLU A 192 2.34 -16.08 13.64
CA GLU A 192 3.33 -15.07 14.03
C GLU A 192 4.69 -15.34 13.40
N LEU A 193 5.16 -16.60 13.43
CA LEU A 193 6.41 -17.00 12.77
C LEU A 193 6.35 -16.78 11.26
N ARG A 194 5.24 -17.13 10.61
CA ARG A 194 5.06 -16.91 9.16
C ARG A 194 5.06 -15.43 8.82
N ASN A 195 4.47 -14.58 9.66
CA ASN A 195 4.47 -13.13 9.46
C ASN A 195 5.90 -12.56 9.56
N VAL A 196 6.65 -12.94 10.59
CA VAL A 196 8.06 -12.54 10.74
C VAL A 196 8.90 -13.01 9.55
N LEU A 197 8.73 -14.26 9.12
CA LEU A 197 9.41 -14.79 7.92
C LEU A 197 9.03 -14.02 6.65
N HIS A 198 7.77 -13.62 6.48
CA HIS A 198 7.36 -12.78 5.36
C HIS A 198 8.13 -11.45 5.35
N TYR A 199 8.22 -10.76 6.48
CA TYR A 199 8.99 -9.51 6.58
C TYR A 199 10.48 -9.72 6.31
N LEU A 200 11.08 -10.79 6.83
CA LEU A 200 12.48 -11.11 6.60
C LEU A 200 12.78 -11.46 5.13
N VAL A 201 11.89 -12.19 4.43
CA VAL A 201 12.15 -12.61 3.05
C VAL A 201 11.80 -11.51 2.04
N ASN A 202 10.69 -10.81 2.25
CA ASN A 202 10.11 -9.91 1.24
C ASN A 202 10.41 -8.43 1.45
N VAL A 203 10.70 -8.00 2.68
CA VAL A 203 10.95 -6.58 3.03
C VAL A 203 12.42 -6.37 3.36
N PHE A 204 12.92 -7.08 4.37
CA PHE A 204 14.31 -7.05 4.79
C PHE A 204 15.09 -8.13 4.06
N ARG A 205 15.17 -8.06 2.72
CA ARG A 205 15.94 -9.01 1.90
C ARG A 205 17.45 -8.86 2.18
N PHE A 206 17.85 -9.17 3.39
CA PHE A 206 19.19 -9.21 3.91
C PHE A 206 19.63 -10.67 3.85
N TYR A 207 20.78 -10.89 3.22
CA TYR A 207 21.55 -12.13 3.18
C TYR A 207 21.08 -13.25 2.24
N ARG A 208 21.55 -13.18 1.00
CA ARG A 208 22.16 -14.35 0.32
C ARG A 208 23.60 -14.04 -0.05
N LYS A 209 24.45 -13.77 0.96
CA LYS A 209 25.92 -13.87 0.86
C LYS A 209 26.58 -13.69 2.23
N VAL A 210 26.48 -14.69 3.09
CA VAL A 210 27.57 -15.10 4.00
C VAL A 210 27.38 -16.58 4.26
N CYS A 211 28.27 -17.40 3.68
CA CYS A 211 28.76 -18.71 4.16
C CYS A 211 29.33 -19.48 2.95
N GLY A 212 30.66 -19.55 2.88
CA GLY A 212 31.44 -20.34 1.92
C GLY A 212 32.18 -19.51 0.90
#